data_AF-A0A843HB23-F1
#
_entry.id   AF-A0A843HB23-F1
#
_cell.length_a   1.000
_cell.length_b   1.000
_cell.length_c   1.000
_cell.angle_alpha   90.00
_cell.angle_beta   90.00
_cell.angle_gamma   90.00
#
_symmetry.space_group_name_H-M   'P 1'
#
loop_
_entity.id
_entity.type
_entity.pdbx_description
1 polymer ?
#
loop_
_entity_poly.entity_id
_entity_poly.type
_entity_poly.pdbx_seq_one_letter_code
_entity_poly.pdbx_strand_id
1 'polypeptide(L)'
;MLNFFNKYPYTDFHELNLDWLLAEMQKVEEHLNNIVDEVSSKVLVEVLDRIEPELDALQDELTSLQSDYDTIAAKTDNLQIMFEDFVNYVNRTVNAIYDDIDASSVGCNEYTNARIAANNEWLLSELTQYLANIKVINFFTGEQVGIQDMLDYLASLHATDSLDYSTMALRSKTYTELAAFNKTYTELVTNGNTWYV
;
A
#
# COMPACT_ATOMS: atom_id res chain seq x y z
N MET A 1 30.36 80.37 -80.62
CA MET A 1 29.71 79.58 -81.69
C MET A 1 30.64 78.43 -82.03
N LEU A 2 30.34 77.25 -81.48
CA LEU A 2 29.75 76.13 -82.21
C LEU A 2 30.77 75.43 -83.12
N ASN A 3 31.39 74.37 -82.60
CA ASN A 3 31.86 73.25 -83.39
C ASN A 3 31.35 71.97 -82.71
N PHE A 4 30.08 71.67 -82.96
CA PHE A 4 29.33 70.53 -82.42
C PHE A 4 29.31 69.33 -83.37
N PHE A 5 30.15 69.29 -84.42
CA PHE A 5 30.00 68.33 -85.52
C PHE A 5 31.32 67.62 -85.86
N ASN A 6 31.81 66.77 -84.96
CA ASN A 6 32.69 65.67 -85.39
C ASN A 6 32.63 64.45 -84.45
N LYS A 7 31.42 64.15 -83.95
CA LYS A 7 31.18 62.96 -83.11
C LYS A 7 30.73 61.73 -83.93
N TYR A 8 30.42 61.91 -85.22
CA TYR A 8 30.00 60.84 -86.13
C TYR A 8 30.66 61.01 -87.50
N PRO A 9 31.16 59.94 -88.15
CA PRO A 9 32.11 60.08 -89.24
C PRO A 9 31.53 60.41 -90.63
N TYR A 10 30.21 60.51 -90.85
CA TYR A 10 29.68 60.78 -92.20
C TYR A 10 28.48 61.73 -92.23
N THR A 11 28.55 62.72 -93.12
CA THR A 11 27.45 63.61 -93.53
C THR A 11 26.83 63.21 -94.88
N ASP A 12 27.23 62.08 -95.46
CA ASP A 12 26.71 61.52 -96.72
C ASP A 12 26.31 60.04 -96.53
N PHE A 13 25.09 59.69 -96.94
CA PHE A 13 24.52 58.35 -96.77
C PHE A 13 25.02 57.33 -97.81
N HIS A 14 25.82 57.76 -98.79
CA HIS A 14 26.42 56.89 -99.82
C HIS A 14 27.81 56.34 -99.47
N GLU A 15 28.46 56.86 -98.42
CA GLU A 15 29.73 56.35 -97.86
C GLU A 15 29.51 55.53 -96.58
N LEU A 16 28.36 54.87 -96.47
CA LEU A 16 28.10 53.91 -95.41
C LEU A 16 29.00 52.69 -95.64
N ASN A 17 30.24 52.79 -95.15
CA ASN A 17 31.19 51.70 -95.18
C ASN A 17 30.69 50.61 -94.22
N LEU A 18 29.95 49.65 -94.77
CA LEU A 18 29.38 48.51 -94.05
C LEU A 18 30.46 47.78 -93.23
N ASP A 19 31.72 47.80 -93.66
CA ASP A 19 32.82 47.18 -92.93
C ASP A 19 33.12 47.90 -91.61
N TRP A 20 33.01 49.23 -91.58
CA TRP A 20 33.17 50.00 -90.33
C TRP A 20 32.02 49.73 -89.36
N LEU A 21 30.78 49.69 -89.86
CA LEU A 21 29.61 49.38 -89.05
C LEU A 21 29.69 47.94 -88.50
N LEU A 22 30.12 46.98 -89.31
CA LEU A 22 30.33 45.58 -88.89
C LEU A 22 31.43 45.47 -87.82
N ALA A 23 32.56 46.16 -87.99
CA ALA A 23 33.63 46.17 -87.00
C ALA A 23 33.17 46.78 -85.67
N GLU A 24 32.35 47.84 -85.71
CA GLU A 24 31.83 48.46 -84.49
C GLU A 24 30.75 47.58 -83.83
N MET A 25 29.91 46.89 -84.61
CA MET A 25 28.98 45.89 -84.10
C MET A 25 29.70 44.71 -83.42
N GLN A 26 30.82 44.23 -83.99
CA GLN A 26 31.63 43.17 -83.37
C GLN A 26 32.23 43.60 -82.03
N LYS A 27 32.72 44.85 -81.91
CA LYS A 27 33.20 45.37 -80.62
C LYS A 27 32.08 45.49 -79.59
N VAL A 28 30.89 45.89 -80.02
CA VAL A 28 29.71 45.95 -79.14
C VAL A 28 29.34 44.54 -78.67
N GLU A 29 29.35 43.55 -79.56
CA GLU A 29 29.11 42.14 -79.21
C GLU A 29 30.15 41.62 -78.21
N GLU A 30 31.45 41.89 -78.44
CA GLU A 30 32.53 41.51 -77.53
C GLU A 30 32.40 42.18 -76.15
N HIS A 31 32.13 43.49 -76.10
CA HIS A 31 31.86 44.18 -74.84
C HIS A 31 30.63 43.65 -74.12
N LEU A 32 29.57 43.31 -74.86
CA LEU A 32 28.35 42.80 -74.27
C LEU A 32 28.58 41.40 -73.68
N ASN A 33 29.34 40.55 -74.34
CA ASN A 33 29.76 39.25 -73.82
C ASN A 33 30.64 39.41 -72.55
N ASN A 34 31.62 40.33 -72.58
CA ASN A 34 32.47 40.59 -71.41
C ASN A 34 31.67 41.14 -70.21
N ILE A 35 30.68 42.00 -70.45
CA ILE A 35 29.80 42.52 -69.38
C ILE A 35 28.93 41.39 -68.82
N VAL A 36 28.39 40.51 -69.67
CA VAL A 36 27.60 39.36 -69.22
C VAL A 36 28.45 38.45 -68.32
N ASP A 37 29.69 38.14 -68.71
CA ASP A 37 30.59 37.31 -67.91
C ASP A 37 31.00 37.99 -66.59
N GLU A 38 31.28 39.30 -66.61
CA GLU A 38 31.63 40.06 -65.41
C GLU A 38 30.44 40.17 -64.44
N VAL A 39 29.23 40.40 -64.94
CA VAL A 39 28.03 40.48 -64.11
C VAL A 39 27.68 39.10 -63.54
N SER A 40 27.71 38.05 -64.35
CA SER A 40 27.44 36.68 -63.90
C SER A 40 28.44 36.22 -62.83
N SER A 41 29.73 36.54 -62.98
CA SER A 41 30.74 36.20 -61.98
C SER A 41 30.59 37.00 -60.69
N LYS A 42 30.33 38.32 -60.75
CA LYS A 42 30.10 39.13 -59.55
C LYS A 42 28.86 38.72 -58.78
N VAL A 43 27.75 38.47 -59.47
CA VAL A 43 26.51 38.01 -58.83
C VAL A 43 26.72 36.64 -58.18
N LEU A 44 27.47 35.74 -58.81
CA LEU A 44 27.79 34.44 -58.23
C LEU A 44 28.62 34.60 -56.94
N VAL A 45 29.65 35.46 -56.94
CA VAL A 45 30.48 35.73 -55.77
C VAL A 45 29.65 36.34 -54.63
N GLU A 46 28.85 37.38 -54.90
CA GLU A 46 28.01 38.00 -53.87
C GLU A 46 26.98 37.04 -53.27
N VAL A 47 26.43 36.13 -54.07
CA VAL A 47 25.50 35.11 -53.60
C VAL A 47 26.21 34.06 -52.74
N LEU A 48 27.41 33.61 -53.14
CA LEU A 48 28.21 32.66 -52.36
C LEU A 48 28.68 33.27 -51.04
N ASP A 49 29.20 34.50 -51.07
CA ASP A 49 29.65 35.23 -49.87
C ASP A 49 28.53 35.42 -48.84
N ARG A 50 27.27 35.43 -49.28
CA ARG A 50 26.12 35.49 -48.37
C ARG A 50 25.66 34.11 -47.89
N ILE A 51 25.60 33.11 -48.76
CA ILE A 51 25.01 31.81 -48.45
C ILE A 51 25.96 30.92 -47.63
N GLU A 52 27.25 30.95 -47.91
CA GLU A 52 28.25 30.14 -47.19
C GLU A 52 28.24 30.38 -45.67
N PRO A 53 28.31 31.62 -45.15
CA PRO A 53 28.29 31.84 -43.71
C PRO A 53 26.94 31.50 -43.06
N GLU A 54 25.83 31.62 -43.79
CA GLU A 54 24.51 31.20 -43.30
C GLU A 54 24.42 29.67 -43.18
N LEU A 55 25.00 28.93 -44.13
CA LEU A 55 25.08 27.47 -44.07
C LEU A 55 25.97 26.99 -42.92
N ASP A 56 27.12 27.63 -42.72
CA ASP A 56 28.02 27.32 -41.61
C ASP A 56 27.33 27.55 -40.26
N ALA A 57 26.64 28.69 -40.10
CA ALA A 57 25.89 28.99 -38.88
C ALA A 57 24.77 27.96 -38.60
N LEU A 58 24.03 27.55 -39.64
CA LEU A 58 23.00 26.51 -39.51
C LEU A 58 23.61 25.15 -39.13
N GLN A 59 24.79 24.82 -39.66
CA GLN A 59 25.49 23.59 -39.33
C GLN A 59 26.01 23.57 -37.89
N ASP A 60 26.48 24.71 -37.39
CA ASP A 60 26.86 24.89 -36.00
C ASP A 60 25.65 24.77 -35.06
N GLU A 61 24.53 25.41 -35.40
CA GLU A 61 23.27 25.29 -34.65
C GLU A 61 22.76 23.85 -34.60
N LEU A 62 22.81 23.13 -35.73
CA LEU A 62 22.40 21.72 -35.80
C LEU A 62 23.29 20.84 -34.90
N THR A 63 24.60 21.09 -34.89
CA THR A 63 25.55 20.37 -34.05
C THR A 63 25.29 20.62 -32.57
N SER A 64 25.00 21.88 -32.21
CA SER A 64 24.63 22.24 -30.83
C SER A 64 23.33 21.55 -30.40
N LEU A 65 22.31 21.57 -31.27
CA LEU A 65 21.02 20.93 -30.99
C LEU A 65 21.17 19.42 -30.80
N GLN A 66 22.03 18.77 -31.58
CA GLN A 66 22.31 17.34 -31.44
C GLN A 66 22.98 17.04 -30.08
N SER A 67 23.93 17.87 -29.65
CA SER A 67 24.55 17.74 -28.32
C SER A 67 23.55 17.92 -27.17
N ASP A 68 22.63 18.88 -27.30
CA ASP A 68 21.57 19.11 -26.32
C ASP A 68 20.61 17.91 -26.26
N TYR A 69 20.25 17.35 -27.41
CA TYR A 69 19.42 16.15 -27.51
C TYR A 69 20.08 14.96 -26.79
N ASP A 70 21.36 14.70 -27.05
CA ASP A 70 22.09 13.60 -26.41
C ASP A 70 22.15 13.78 -24.88
N THR A 71 22.30 15.02 -24.42
CA THR A 71 22.27 15.35 -22.99
C THR A 71 20.90 15.08 -22.36
N ILE A 72 19.82 15.44 -23.06
CA ILE A 72 18.44 15.19 -22.60
C ILE A 72 18.13 13.70 -22.58
N ALA A 73 18.55 12.95 -23.61
CA ALA A 73 18.38 11.51 -23.68
C ALA A 73 19.05 10.82 -22.48
N ALA A 74 20.32 11.15 -22.21
CA ALA A 74 21.04 10.60 -21.06
C ALA A 74 20.39 10.94 -19.70
N LYS A 75 19.86 12.16 -19.55
CA LYS A 75 19.11 12.54 -18.34
C LYS A 75 17.80 11.78 -18.20
N THR A 76 17.12 11.51 -19.31
CA THR A 76 15.87 10.76 -19.34
C THR A 76 16.10 9.31 -18.93
N ASP A 77 17.15 8.67 -19.45
CA ASP A 77 17.55 7.31 -19.07
C ASP A 77 17.88 7.23 -17.57
N ASN A 78 18.61 8.23 -17.05
CA ASN A 78 18.95 8.28 -15.63
C ASN A 78 17.69 8.43 -14.75
N LEU A 79 16.76 9.31 -15.13
CA LEU A 79 15.49 9.49 -14.42
C LEU A 79 14.66 8.21 -14.41
N GLN A 80 14.65 7.45 -15.52
CA GLN A 80 13.96 6.17 -15.58
C GLN A 80 14.54 5.18 -14.56
N ILE A 81 15.87 5.04 -14.52
CA ILE A 81 16.55 4.17 -13.54
C ILE A 81 16.23 4.58 -12.11
N MET A 82 16.32 5.88 -11.80
CA MET A 82 16.00 6.40 -10.47
C MET A 82 14.54 6.12 -10.07
N PHE A 83 13.61 6.19 -11.03
CA PHE A 83 12.21 5.91 -10.78
C PHE A 83 11.97 4.42 -10.53
N GLU A 84 12.58 3.54 -11.31
CA GLU A 84 12.53 2.09 -11.10
C GLU A 84 13.08 1.69 -9.73
N ASP A 85 14.23 2.26 -9.33
CA ASP A 85 14.83 2.05 -8.01
C ASP A 85 13.92 2.54 -6.87
N PHE A 86 13.30 3.71 -7.04
CA PHE A 86 12.34 4.23 -6.07
C PHE A 86 11.13 3.30 -5.91
N VAL A 87 10.55 2.84 -7.02
CA VAL A 87 9.42 1.89 -7.00
C VAL A 87 9.82 0.59 -6.29
N ASN A 88 11.00 0.05 -6.60
CA ASN A 88 11.52 -1.14 -5.95
C ASN A 88 11.72 -0.96 -4.44
N TYR A 89 12.25 0.19 -4.03
CA TYR A 89 12.43 0.52 -2.61
C TYR A 89 11.09 0.63 -1.87
N VAL A 90 10.11 1.34 -2.46
CA VAL A 90 8.77 1.47 -1.89
C VAL A 90 8.11 0.12 -1.74
N ASN A 91 8.15 -0.73 -2.78
CA ASN A 91 7.56 -2.06 -2.73
C ASN A 91 8.17 -2.94 -1.63
N ARG A 92 9.50 -2.93 -1.48
CA ARG A 92 10.17 -3.66 -0.39
C ARG A 92 9.76 -3.16 0.98
N THR A 93 9.71 -1.84 1.15
CA THR A 93 9.34 -1.21 2.43
C THR A 93 7.90 -1.54 2.80
N VAL A 94 6.98 -1.43 1.84
CA VAL A 94 5.56 -1.74 2.04
C VAL A 94 5.37 -3.21 2.41
N ASN A 95 6.03 -4.14 1.71
CA ASN A 95 5.96 -5.56 2.03
C ASN A 95 6.49 -5.86 3.45
N ALA A 96 7.63 -5.27 3.83
CA ALA A 96 8.17 -5.44 5.18
C ALA A 96 7.21 -4.92 6.26
N ILE A 97 6.54 -3.79 6.02
CA ILE A 97 5.53 -3.26 6.95
C ILE A 97 4.34 -4.22 7.07
N TYR A 98 3.88 -4.82 5.97
CA TYR A 98 2.81 -5.81 6.02
C TYR A 98 3.20 -7.03 6.84
N ASP A 99 4.41 -7.55 6.64
CA ASP A 99 4.93 -8.70 7.39
C ASP A 99 5.05 -8.39 8.89
N ASP A 100 5.56 -7.20 9.24
CA ASP A 100 5.69 -6.76 10.64
C ASP A 100 4.32 -6.58 11.33
N ILE A 101 3.34 -6.02 10.62
CA ILE A 101 1.97 -5.86 11.13
C ILE A 101 1.33 -7.23 11.38
N ASP A 102 1.49 -8.17 10.45
CA ASP A 102 0.92 -9.52 10.59
C ASP A 102 1.56 -10.25 11.78
N ALA A 103 2.89 -10.23 11.87
CA ALA A 103 3.62 -10.81 12.98
C ALA A 103 3.21 -10.19 14.34
N SER A 104 3.06 -8.87 14.39
CA SER A 104 2.59 -8.18 15.60
C SER A 104 1.15 -8.53 15.96
N SER A 105 0.26 -8.69 14.97
CA SER A 105 -1.14 -9.08 15.18
C SER A 105 -1.24 -10.50 15.74
N VAL A 106 -0.52 -11.45 15.13
CA VAL A 106 -0.43 -12.83 15.61
C VAL A 106 0.13 -12.87 17.04
N GLY A 107 1.25 -12.20 17.29
CA GLY A 107 1.86 -12.17 18.62
C GLY A 107 0.96 -11.54 19.69
N CYS A 108 0.20 -10.49 19.35
CA CYS A 108 -0.75 -9.86 20.27
C CYS A 108 -1.91 -10.80 20.61
N ASN A 109 -2.44 -11.51 19.62
CA ASN A 109 -3.51 -12.50 19.82
C ASN A 109 -3.03 -13.67 20.67
N GLU A 110 -1.84 -14.22 20.39
CA GLU A 110 -1.25 -15.29 21.19
C GLU A 110 -1.01 -14.87 22.64
N TYR A 111 -0.43 -13.69 22.85
CA TYR A 111 -0.21 -13.13 24.19
C TYR A 111 -1.54 -12.93 24.93
N THR A 112 -2.54 -12.35 24.27
CA THR A 112 -3.86 -12.10 24.87
C THR A 112 -4.56 -13.39 25.22
N ASN A 113 -4.54 -14.39 24.32
CA ASN A 113 -5.11 -15.71 24.57
C ASN A 113 -4.42 -16.41 25.74
N ALA A 114 -3.09 -16.35 25.82
CA ALA A 114 -2.35 -16.90 26.95
C ALA A 114 -2.70 -16.22 28.28
N ARG A 115 -2.86 -14.89 28.27
CA ARG A 115 -3.30 -14.13 29.44
C ARG A 115 -4.73 -14.47 29.87
N ILE A 116 -5.65 -14.63 28.92
CA ILE A 116 -7.02 -15.06 29.20
C ILE A 116 -7.03 -16.46 29.81
N ALA A 117 -6.27 -17.41 29.24
CA ALA A 117 -6.17 -18.77 29.76
C ALA A 117 -5.64 -18.78 31.20
N ALA A 118 -4.52 -18.10 31.46
CA ALA A 118 -3.95 -18.00 32.80
C ALA A 118 -4.90 -17.33 33.80
N ASN A 119 -5.62 -16.28 33.37
CA ASN A 119 -6.61 -15.62 34.21
C ASN A 119 -7.81 -16.52 34.54
N ASN A 120 -8.27 -17.31 33.57
CA ASN A 120 -9.36 -18.27 33.79
C ASN A 120 -8.96 -19.38 34.76
N GLU A 121 -7.74 -19.92 34.63
CA GLU A 121 -7.20 -20.89 35.58
C GLU A 121 -7.12 -20.31 37.00
N TRP A 122 -6.60 -19.08 37.13
CA TRP A 122 -6.56 -18.38 38.41
C TRP A 122 -7.95 -18.18 39.01
N LEU A 123 -8.91 -17.69 38.21
CA LEU A 123 -10.31 -17.49 38.66
C LEU A 123 -10.96 -18.80 39.12
N LEU A 124 -10.77 -19.90 38.40
CA LEU A 124 -11.31 -21.20 38.79
C LEU A 124 -10.72 -21.71 40.10
N SER A 125 -9.41 -21.55 40.27
CA SER A 125 -8.73 -21.90 41.52
C SER A 125 -9.26 -21.07 42.69
N GLU A 126 -9.36 -19.76 42.49
CA GLU A 126 -9.83 -18.82 43.52
C GLU A 126 -11.29 -19.12 43.91
N LEU A 127 -12.18 -19.29 42.93
CA LEU A 127 -13.59 -19.62 43.16
C LEU A 127 -13.73 -20.97 43.88
N THR A 128 -12.93 -21.97 43.52
CA THR A 128 -12.93 -23.28 44.17
C THR A 128 -12.53 -23.15 45.64
N GLN A 129 -11.49 -22.35 45.93
CA GLN A 129 -11.07 -22.10 47.31
C GLN A 129 -12.16 -21.38 48.12
N TYR A 130 -12.81 -20.36 47.54
CA TYR A 130 -13.93 -19.69 48.19
C TYR A 130 -15.10 -20.64 48.47
N LEU A 131 -15.50 -21.48 47.50
CA LEU A 131 -16.58 -22.44 47.67
C LEU A 131 -16.28 -23.48 48.76
N ALA A 132 -15.06 -24.00 48.81
CA ALA A 132 -14.63 -24.93 49.87
C ALA A 132 -14.73 -24.31 51.27
N ASN A 133 -14.55 -22.99 51.38
CA ASN A 133 -14.61 -22.26 52.65
C ASN A 133 -16.04 -21.90 53.09
N ILE A 134 -17.06 -22.08 52.24
CA ILE A 134 -18.45 -21.86 52.63
C ILE A 134 -18.87 -22.94 53.62
N LYS A 135 -19.24 -22.50 54.82
CA LYS A 135 -19.78 -23.34 55.88
C LYS A 135 -21.28 -23.16 55.99
N VAL A 136 -22.01 -24.26 56.11
CA VAL A 136 -23.47 -24.31 56.29
C VAL A 136 -23.81 -25.10 57.55
N ILE A 137 -24.99 -24.87 58.12
CA ILE A 137 -25.48 -25.64 59.27
C ILE A 137 -26.17 -26.89 58.72
N ASN A 138 -25.75 -28.07 59.18
CA ASN A 138 -26.49 -29.30 58.92
C ASN A 138 -27.79 -29.30 59.75
N PHE A 139 -28.94 -29.24 59.10
CA PHE A 139 -30.24 -29.16 59.78
C PHE A 139 -30.61 -30.39 60.61
N PHE A 140 -29.94 -31.53 60.42
CA PHE A 140 -30.23 -32.78 61.13
C PHE A 140 -29.30 -33.02 62.32
N THR A 141 -28.07 -32.50 62.29
CA THR A 141 -27.10 -32.63 63.39
C THR A 141 -26.87 -31.33 64.16
N GLY A 142 -27.20 -30.18 63.57
CA GLY A 142 -26.96 -28.84 64.13
C GLY A 142 -25.52 -28.34 64.00
N GLU A 143 -24.61 -29.16 63.45
CA GLU A 143 -23.19 -28.81 63.32
C GLU A 143 -22.91 -27.95 62.07
N GLN A 144 -21.92 -27.08 62.17
CA GLN A 144 -21.44 -26.28 61.05
C GLN A 144 -20.43 -27.09 60.21
N VAL A 145 -20.84 -27.45 59.00
CA VAL A 145 -20.08 -28.33 58.09
C VAL A 145 -19.73 -27.59 56.79
N GLY A 146 -18.79 -28.12 55.99
CA GLY A 146 -18.55 -27.61 54.64
C GLY A 146 -19.78 -27.78 53.75
N ILE A 147 -19.98 -26.89 52.77
CA ILE A 147 -21.10 -27.04 51.82
C ILE A 147 -21.01 -28.35 51.03
N GLN A 148 -19.79 -28.81 50.69
CA GLN A 148 -19.58 -30.12 50.06
C GLN A 148 -20.00 -31.26 50.99
N ASP A 149 -19.55 -31.23 52.26
CA ASP A 149 -19.93 -32.24 53.26
C ASP A 149 -21.46 -32.30 53.46
N MET A 150 -22.13 -31.13 53.40
CA MET A 150 -23.59 -31.06 53.49
C MET A 150 -24.27 -31.65 52.25
N LEU A 151 -23.77 -31.37 51.05
CA LEU A 151 -24.30 -31.93 49.81
C LEU A 151 -24.11 -33.45 49.75
N ASP A 152 -22.95 -33.95 50.16
CA ASP A 152 -22.65 -35.38 50.25
C ASP A 152 -23.55 -36.05 51.30
N TYR A 153 -23.73 -35.40 52.45
CA TYR A 153 -24.66 -35.85 53.48
C TYR A 153 -26.10 -35.91 52.96
N LEU A 154 -26.61 -34.86 52.29
CA LEU A 154 -27.95 -34.87 51.69
C LEU A 154 -28.10 -35.92 50.59
N ALA A 155 -27.08 -36.13 49.76
CA ALA A 155 -27.07 -37.17 48.75
C ALA A 155 -27.16 -38.57 49.37
N SER A 156 -26.53 -38.78 50.54
CA SER A 156 -26.64 -40.03 51.30
C SER A 156 -28.05 -40.27 51.88
N LEU A 157 -28.87 -39.22 52.05
CA LEU A 157 -30.24 -39.32 52.55
C LEU A 157 -31.26 -39.77 51.50
N HIS A 158 -30.89 -39.89 50.22
CA HIS A 158 -31.75 -40.44 49.15
C HIS A 158 -31.96 -41.97 49.27
N ALA A 159 -32.14 -42.47 50.49
CA ALA A 159 -32.26 -43.90 50.77
C ALA A 159 -33.68 -44.42 50.54
N THR A 160 -33.73 -45.66 50.05
CA THR A 160 -34.88 -46.42 49.55
C THR A 160 -36.00 -46.68 50.57
N ASP A 161 -35.74 -46.55 51.88
CA ASP A 161 -36.65 -46.95 52.98
C ASP A 161 -36.91 -45.83 54.00
N SER A 162 -36.95 -44.58 53.54
CA SER A 162 -37.27 -43.41 54.37
C SER A 162 -38.66 -43.53 55.01
N LEU A 163 -38.79 -43.10 56.26
CA LEU A 163 -40.09 -43.05 56.94
C LEU A 163 -40.81 -41.74 56.60
N ASP A 164 -41.93 -41.83 55.90
CA ASP A 164 -42.77 -40.67 55.61
C ASP A 164 -43.67 -40.27 56.78
N TYR A 165 -44.08 -39.00 56.80
CA TYR A 165 -44.94 -38.46 57.86
C TYR A 165 -46.28 -39.19 57.97
N SER A 166 -46.86 -39.59 56.82
CA SER A 166 -48.14 -40.30 56.77
C SER A 166 -48.08 -41.62 57.54
N THR A 167 -47.00 -42.38 57.35
CA THR A 167 -46.70 -43.64 58.03
C THR A 167 -46.44 -43.41 59.52
N MET A 168 -45.73 -42.33 59.87
CA MET A 168 -45.53 -41.96 61.27
C MET A 168 -46.83 -41.66 62.01
N ALA A 169 -47.68 -40.85 61.39
CA ALA A 169 -48.95 -40.42 61.95
C ALA A 169 -49.91 -41.60 62.13
N LEU A 170 -49.99 -42.50 61.14
CA LEU A 170 -50.82 -43.71 61.22
C LEU A 170 -50.43 -44.62 62.39
N ARG A 171 -49.12 -44.82 62.62
CA ARG A 171 -48.61 -45.69 63.69
C ARG A 171 -48.74 -45.05 65.09
N SER A 172 -49.01 -43.74 65.17
CA SER A 172 -49.47 -43.01 66.38
C SER A 172 -48.68 -43.33 67.66
N LYS A 173 -47.35 -43.45 67.56
CA LYS A 173 -46.48 -43.72 68.71
C LYS A 173 -46.46 -42.54 69.67
N THR A 174 -46.46 -42.81 70.97
CA THR A 174 -46.29 -41.80 72.02
C THR A 174 -44.84 -41.30 72.08
N TYR A 175 -44.63 -40.12 72.65
CA TYR A 175 -43.29 -39.57 72.85
C TYR A 175 -42.35 -40.54 73.59
N THR A 176 -42.86 -41.25 74.61
CA THR A 176 -42.07 -42.22 75.37
C THR A 176 -41.63 -43.41 74.51
N GLU A 177 -42.49 -43.91 73.63
CA GLU A 177 -42.15 -44.98 72.69
C GLU A 177 -41.16 -44.50 71.63
N LEU A 178 -41.31 -43.26 71.14
CA LEU A 178 -40.38 -42.63 70.21
C LEU A 178 -38.98 -42.46 70.81
N ALA A 179 -38.92 -41.95 72.04
CA ALA A 179 -37.67 -41.75 72.76
C ALA A 179 -36.96 -43.09 73.06
N ALA A 180 -37.71 -44.17 73.28
CA ALA A 180 -37.15 -45.50 73.54
C ALA A 180 -36.40 -46.10 72.34
N PHE A 181 -36.71 -45.70 71.10
CA PHE A 181 -35.95 -46.15 69.93
C PHE A 181 -34.51 -45.61 69.91
N ASN A 182 -34.27 -44.47 70.57
CA ASN A 182 -32.96 -43.81 70.64
C ASN A 182 -32.29 -43.67 69.26
N LYS A 183 -33.06 -43.17 68.28
CA LYS A 183 -32.63 -43.02 66.88
C LYS A 183 -32.37 -41.56 66.55
N THR A 184 -31.37 -41.33 65.71
CA THR A 184 -31.04 -40.02 65.15
C THR A 184 -32.00 -39.66 64.01
N TYR A 185 -32.11 -38.37 63.70
CA TYR A 185 -32.87 -37.93 62.52
C TYR A 185 -32.30 -38.51 61.22
N THR A 186 -30.99 -38.72 61.13
CA THR A 186 -30.36 -39.41 59.99
C THR A 186 -30.90 -40.83 59.82
N GLU A 187 -31.01 -41.60 60.91
CA GLU A 187 -31.56 -42.96 60.89
C GLU A 187 -33.06 -42.99 60.57
N LEU A 188 -33.80 -41.93 60.92
CA LEU A 188 -35.21 -41.74 60.54
C LEU A 188 -35.38 -41.60 59.02
N VAL A 189 -34.54 -40.77 58.41
CA VAL A 189 -34.66 -40.44 56.98
C VAL A 189 -34.04 -41.54 56.11
N THR A 190 -33.01 -42.25 56.58
CA THR A 190 -32.33 -43.28 55.76
C THR A 190 -32.96 -44.67 55.86
N ASN A 191 -33.52 -45.04 57.01
CA ASN A 191 -34.02 -46.39 57.24
C ASN A 191 -35.18 -46.43 58.25
N GLY A 192 -35.92 -45.32 58.41
CA GLY A 192 -36.92 -45.20 59.45
C GLY A 192 -38.03 -46.26 59.36
N ASN A 193 -38.35 -46.72 58.15
CA ASN A 193 -39.47 -47.64 57.95
C ASN A 193 -39.20 -49.07 58.47
N THR A 194 -37.95 -49.45 58.72
CA THR A 194 -37.60 -50.80 59.20
C THR A 194 -37.74 -50.99 60.70
N TRP A 195 -37.54 -49.94 61.50
CA TRP A 195 -37.56 -50.02 62.95
C TRP A 195 -38.75 -49.27 63.57
N TYR A 196 -39.36 -48.34 62.85
CA TYR A 196 -40.56 -47.62 63.29
C TYR A 196 -41.81 -48.47 63.09
N VAL A 197 -41.95 -49.60 63.78
CA VAL A 197 -43.10 -50.52 63.60
C VAL A 197 -44.22 -50.26 64.60
#